data_AF-A0A6S7GBR4-F1
#
_entry.id   AF-A0A6S7GBR4-F1
#
_cell.length_a   1.000
_cell.length_b   1.000
_cell.length_c   1.000
_cell.angle_alpha   90.00
_cell.angle_beta   90.00
_cell.angle_gamma   90.00
#
_symmetry.space_group_name_H-M   'P 1'
#
loop_
_entity.id
_entity.type
_entity.pdbx_description
1 polymer ?
#
loop_
_entity_poly.entity_id
_entity_poly.type
_entity_poly.pdbx_seq_one_letter_code
_entity_poly.pdbx_strand_id
1 'polypeptide(L)'
;MTFSSVVPGKKKVSYTLKVTLAERNGNKITNPTRQTYISLSEETACVDYIVSYCKQKFDNDSLILVSANCLPVEDSEVTRGLGFWKANSRKIYAVPNITKRKTLKGEAASAIMVTDESDEDEKEKKRPKLSHLSKQDLIDGLKETIPGLMKEAIDEPMSSLREELNSKQLLLQEYQAILACVICCQTTRPPLMISDCCCSILGCKECIETWYNANSTCPKCRTEHSLLSGYFELKGFEDVLRKAAK
;
A
#
# COMPACT_ATOMS: atom_id res chain seq x y z
N MET A 1 -54.32 16.85 27.48
CA MET A 1 -53.73 16.11 26.35
C MET A 1 -52.23 16.02 26.58
N THR A 2 -51.76 14.88 27.06
CA THR A 2 -50.33 14.62 27.33
C THR A 2 -49.62 14.27 26.02
N PHE A 3 -48.70 15.13 25.58
CA PHE A 3 -47.81 14.83 24.47
C PHE A 3 -46.67 13.95 24.97
N SER A 4 -46.75 12.64 24.70
CA SER A 4 -45.61 11.73 24.84
C SER A 4 -44.55 12.09 23.82
N SER A 5 -43.42 12.63 24.28
CA SER A 5 -42.21 12.78 23.49
C SER A 5 -41.65 11.40 23.19
N VAL A 6 -41.89 10.91 21.97
CA VAL A 6 -41.20 9.74 21.42
C VAL A 6 -39.78 10.21 21.08
N VAL A 7 -38.82 9.88 21.94
CA VAL A 7 -37.40 10.08 21.65
C VAL A 7 -37.05 9.20 20.44
N PRO A 8 -36.65 9.77 19.29
CA PRO A 8 -36.21 8.96 18.17
C PRO A 8 -34.95 8.21 18.58
N GLY A 9 -35.03 6.87 18.61
CA GLY A 9 -33.90 6.00 18.92
C GLY A 9 -32.70 6.37 18.05
N LYS A 10 -31.54 6.60 18.67
CA LYS A 10 -30.29 6.89 17.97
C LYS A 10 -30.09 5.83 16.89
N LYS A 11 -30.10 6.23 15.62
CA LYS A 11 -29.81 5.32 14.50
C LYS A 11 -28.45 4.68 14.78
N LYS A 12 -28.40 3.36 14.99
CA LYS A 12 -27.15 2.63 15.14
C LYS A 12 -26.34 2.86 13.87
N VAL A 13 -25.21 3.54 14.00
CA VAL A 13 -24.32 3.84 12.87
C VAL A 13 -23.71 2.51 12.44
N SER A 14 -24.03 2.06 11.23
CA SER A 14 -23.46 0.85 10.63
C SER A 14 -22.54 1.20 9.45
N TYR A 15 -21.51 0.40 9.23
CA TYR A 15 -20.61 0.50 8.08
C TYR A 15 -20.49 -0.85 7.37
N THR A 16 -20.55 -0.86 6.05
CA THR A 16 -20.38 -2.08 5.28
C THR A 16 -18.93 -2.22 4.83
N LEU A 17 -18.21 -3.15 5.45
CA LEU A 17 -16.84 -3.50 5.08
C LEU A 17 -16.82 -4.51 3.94
N LYS A 18 -16.05 -4.21 2.88
CA LYS A 18 -15.75 -5.16 1.81
C LYS A 18 -14.50 -5.96 2.14
N VAL A 19 -14.60 -7.29 2.13
CA VAL A 19 -13.46 -8.21 2.28
C VAL A 19 -13.34 -9.10 1.05
N THR A 20 -12.13 -9.22 0.51
CA THR A 20 -11.85 -10.03 -0.69
C THR A 20 -11.00 -11.25 -0.32
N LEU A 21 -11.47 -12.46 -0.64
CA LEU A 21 -10.69 -13.68 -0.58
C LEU A 21 -9.61 -13.63 -1.66
N ALA A 22 -8.36 -13.84 -1.26
CA ALA A 22 -7.23 -13.86 -2.15
C ALA A 22 -6.15 -14.82 -1.64
N GLU A 23 -5.12 -15.02 -2.45
CA GLU A 23 -3.89 -15.70 -2.08
C GLU A 23 -2.79 -14.68 -1.80
N ARG A 24 -1.75 -15.11 -1.10
CA ARG A 24 -0.56 -14.28 -0.87
C ARG A 24 0.67 -14.98 -1.43
N ASN A 25 1.46 -14.24 -2.21
CA ASN A 25 2.80 -14.66 -2.61
C ASN A 25 3.79 -13.60 -2.10
N GLY A 26 4.45 -13.90 -0.98
CA GLY A 26 5.28 -12.93 -0.25
C GLY A 26 4.46 -11.70 0.16
N ASN A 27 4.85 -10.53 -0.36
CA ASN A 27 4.23 -9.23 -0.05
C ASN A 27 3.16 -8.80 -1.08
N LYS A 28 2.79 -9.66 -2.03
CA LYS A 28 1.78 -9.36 -3.04
C LYS A 28 0.53 -10.22 -2.83
N ILE A 29 -0.64 -9.59 -2.97
CA ILE A 29 -1.93 -10.26 -3.06
C ILE A 29 -2.10 -10.79 -4.49
N THR A 30 -2.36 -12.07 -4.63
CA THR A 30 -2.59 -12.76 -5.91
C THR A 30 -4.00 -13.36 -5.94
N ASN A 31 -4.56 -13.56 -7.13
CA ASN A 31 -5.82 -14.30 -7.34
C ASN A 31 -7.01 -13.83 -6.49
N PRO A 32 -7.43 -12.55 -6.55
CA PRO A 32 -8.65 -12.10 -5.86
C PRO A 32 -9.87 -12.82 -6.46
N THR A 33 -10.44 -13.77 -5.72
CA THR A 33 -11.40 -14.72 -6.28
C THR A 33 -12.84 -14.40 -5.85
N ARG A 34 -13.08 -14.27 -4.54
CA ARG A 34 -14.43 -14.09 -3.98
C ARG A 34 -14.48 -12.85 -3.09
N GLN A 35 -15.64 -12.21 -2.98
CA GLN A 35 -15.83 -11.01 -2.16
C GLN A 35 -17.03 -11.18 -1.22
N THR A 36 -16.96 -10.54 -0.06
CA THR A 36 -18.08 -10.46 0.87
C THR A 36 -18.20 -9.05 1.45
N TYR A 37 -19.42 -8.71 1.89
CA TYR A 37 -19.77 -7.43 2.47
C TYR A 37 -20.32 -7.68 3.87
N ILE A 38 -19.70 -7.07 4.87
CA ILE A 38 -19.98 -7.31 6.29
C ILE A 38 -20.49 -5.99 6.89
N SER A 39 -21.71 -5.99 7.41
CA SER A 39 -22.26 -4.84 8.12
C SER A 39 -21.73 -4.84 9.56
N LEU A 40 -20.91 -3.83 9.86
CA LEU A 40 -20.27 -3.61 11.16
C LEU A 40 -20.98 -2.52 11.94
N SER A 41 -21.00 -2.70 13.26
CA SER A 41 -21.38 -1.71 14.27
C SER A 41 -20.20 -1.47 15.20
N GLU A 42 -20.28 -0.51 16.12
CA GLU A 42 -19.17 -0.22 17.04
C GLU A 42 -18.74 -1.44 17.87
N GLU A 43 -19.69 -2.31 18.23
CA GLU A 43 -19.47 -3.52 19.03
C GLU A 43 -18.88 -4.68 18.21
N THR A 44 -19.21 -4.75 16.91
CA THR A 44 -18.81 -5.86 16.02
C THR A 44 -17.60 -5.53 15.14
N ALA A 45 -17.13 -4.28 15.19
CA ALA A 45 -16.00 -3.78 14.42
C ALA A 45 -14.65 -4.22 15.03
N CYS A 46 -14.44 -5.52 15.19
CA CYS A 46 -13.18 -6.11 15.66
C CYS A 46 -12.68 -7.20 14.71
N VAL A 47 -11.39 -7.52 14.78
CA VAL A 47 -10.76 -8.48 13.87
C VAL A 47 -11.38 -9.88 14.06
N ASP A 48 -11.59 -10.31 15.29
CA ASP A 48 -12.12 -11.64 15.62
C ASP A 48 -13.49 -11.90 15.00
N TYR A 49 -14.40 -10.92 15.08
CA TYR A 49 -15.74 -11.03 14.49
C TYR A 49 -15.65 -11.14 12.96
N ILE A 50 -14.84 -10.28 12.34
CA ILE A 50 -14.70 -10.22 10.88
C ILE A 50 -14.03 -11.50 10.34
N VAL A 51 -12.98 -11.98 11.00
CA VAL A 51 -12.32 -13.25 10.68
C VAL A 51 -13.32 -14.40 10.76
N SER A 52 -14.08 -14.49 11.86
CA SER A 52 -15.06 -15.57 12.06
C SER A 52 -16.14 -15.56 10.97
N TYR A 53 -16.64 -14.37 10.61
CA TYR A 53 -17.59 -14.21 9.51
C TYR A 53 -16.98 -14.63 8.16
N CYS A 54 -15.73 -14.25 7.89
CA CYS A 54 -15.02 -14.66 6.67
C CYS A 54 -14.81 -16.17 6.61
N LYS A 55 -14.43 -16.83 7.71
CA LYS A 55 -14.26 -18.29 7.77
C LYS A 55 -15.56 -19.01 7.42
N GLN A 56 -16.68 -18.57 8.00
CA GLN A 56 -18.00 -19.11 7.69
C GLN A 56 -18.41 -18.84 6.23
N LYS A 57 -18.18 -17.63 5.71
CA LYS A 57 -18.64 -17.24 4.37
C LYS A 57 -17.82 -17.87 3.25
N PHE A 58 -16.52 -18.04 3.47
CA PHE A 58 -15.61 -18.60 2.49
C PHE A 58 -15.37 -20.10 2.67
N ASP A 59 -15.92 -20.72 3.70
CA ASP A 59 -15.79 -22.14 4.03
C ASP A 59 -14.31 -22.56 4.20
N ASN A 60 -13.57 -21.78 5.00
CA ASN A 60 -12.16 -22.02 5.27
C ASN A 60 -11.75 -21.54 6.66
N ASP A 61 -11.44 -22.48 7.55
CA ASP A 61 -11.09 -22.21 8.95
C ASP A 61 -9.70 -21.62 9.16
N SER A 62 -8.85 -21.66 8.14
CA SER A 62 -7.46 -21.21 8.20
C SER A 62 -7.27 -19.75 7.76
N LEU A 63 -8.36 -18.99 7.56
CA LEU A 63 -8.25 -17.61 7.07
C LEU A 63 -7.75 -16.62 8.13
N ILE A 64 -6.92 -15.69 7.67
CA ILE A 64 -6.49 -14.49 8.39
C ILE A 64 -6.81 -13.25 7.56
N LEU A 65 -6.99 -12.11 8.22
CA LEU A 65 -7.15 -10.82 7.55
C LEU A 65 -5.80 -10.16 7.35
N VAL A 66 -5.59 -9.64 6.15
CA VAL A 66 -4.39 -8.87 5.80
C VAL A 66 -4.78 -7.56 5.11
N SER A 67 -3.92 -6.56 5.26
CA SER A 67 -4.01 -5.29 4.55
C SER A 67 -3.51 -5.42 3.10
N ALA A 68 -3.64 -4.34 2.32
CA ALA A 68 -3.12 -4.27 0.95
C ALA A 68 -1.61 -4.60 0.82
N ASN A 69 -0.84 -4.35 1.88
CA ASN A 69 0.60 -4.64 1.93
C ASN A 69 0.90 -6.07 2.43
N CYS A 70 -0.10 -6.95 2.46
CA CYS A 70 -0.03 -8.32 2.99
C CYS A 70 0.35 -8.44 4.48
N LEU A 71 0.32 -7.34 5.23
CA LEU A 71 0.53 -7.36 6.67
C LEU A 71 -0.73 -7.85 7.39
N PRO A 72 -0.64 -8.84 8.30
CA PRO A 72 -1.74 -9.27 9.14
C PRO A 72 -2.36 -8.11 9.91
N VAL A 73 -3.69 -8.08 9.96
CA VAL A 73 -4.41 -7.16 10.85
C VAL A 73 -4.57 -7.87 12.19
N GLU A 74 -3.86 -7.40 13.20
CA GLU A 74 -3.95 -7.92 14.55
C GLU A 74 -5.12 -7.28 15.32
N ASP A 75 -5.74 -8.05 16.22
CA ASP A 75 -6.76 -7.48 17.11
C ASP A 75 -6.07 -6.69 18.23
N SER A 76 -6.37 -5.40 18.31
CA SER A 76 -5.83 -4.46 19.27
C SER A 76 -6.85 -3.36 19.52
N GLU A 77 -6.66 -2.55 20.56
CA GLU A 77 -7.55 -1.40 20.83
C GLU A 77 -7.65 -0.43 19.64
N VAL A 78 -6.59 -0.34 18.82
CA VAL A 78 -6.54 0.54 17.64
C VAL A 78 -7.28 -0.03 16.44
N THR A 79 -7.42 -1.36 16.35
CA THR A 79 -8.13 -2.05 15.26
C THR A 79 -9.58 -2.36 15.59
N ARG A 80 -10.01 -2.03 16.82
CA ARG A 80 -11.40 -2.11 17.28
C ARG A 80 -12.16 -0.81 17.01
N GLY A 81 -13.46 -0.93 16.78
CA GLY A 81 -14.36 0.20 16.54
C GLY A 81 -14.38 0.66 15.07
N LEU A 82 -15.43 1.39 14.70
CA LEU A 82 -15.69 1.75 13.29
C LEU A 82 -14.65 2.71 12.72
N GLY A 83 -13.97 3.48 13.57
CA GLY A 83 -12.95 4.46 13.15
C GLY A 83 -11.83 3.83 12.33
N PHE A 84 -11.39 2.63 12.70
CA PHE A 84 -10.39 1.89 11.94
C PHE A 84 -10.95 1.44 10.59
N TRP A 85 -12.12 0.79 10.55
CA TRP A 85 -12.62 0.14 9.35
C TRP A 85 -13.16 1.10 8.28
N LYS A 86 -13.54 2.32 8.65
CA LYS A 86 -14.09 3.36 7.75
C LYS A 86 -13.04 4.09 6.90
N ALA A 87 -11.77 3.72 6.95
CA ALA A 87 -10.72 4.39 6.17
C ALA A 87 -10.89 4.14 4.65
N ASN A 88 -11.20 5.20 3.89
CA ASN A 88 -11.53 5.14 2.45
C ASN A 88 -10.49 4.43 1.55
N SER A 89 -9.22 4.42 1.95
CA SER A 89 -8.13 3.77 1.17
C SER A 89 -7.82 2.34 1.61
N ARG A 90 -8.45 1.83 2.68
CA ARG A 90 -8.08 0.56 3.28
C ARG A 90 -8.75 -0.61 2.59
N LYS A 91 -7.96 -1.40 1.86
CA LYS A 91 -8.37 -2.68 1.29
C LYS A 91 -8.05 -3.81 2.28
N ILE A 92 -9.04 -4.65 2.54
CA ILE A 92 -8.92 -5.81 3.44
C ILE A 92 -9.09 -7.09 2.62
N TYR A 93 -8.16 -8.02 2.82
CA TYR A 93 -8.15 -9.32 2.17
C TYR A 93 -8.20 -10.44 3.21
N ALA A 94 -8.92 -11.51 2.88
CA ALA A 94 -8.87 -12.75 3.62
C ALA A 94 -7.95 -13.71 2.87
N VAL A 95 -6.90 -14.20 3.54
CA VAL A 95 -5.90 -15.10 2.93
C VAL A 95 -5.69 -16.34 3.80
N PRO A 96 -5.39 -17.52 3.21
CA PRO A 96 -5.05 -18.72 3.98
C PRO A 96 -3.79 -18.53 4.84
N ASN A 97 -3.84 -19.02 6.08
CA ASN A 97 -2.72 -18.99 7.00
C ASN A 97 -1.74 -20.13 6.70
N ILE A 98 -0.78 -19.87 5.81
CA ILE A 98 0.27 -20.84 5.40
C ILE A 98 1.36 -21.00 6.48
N THR A 99 1.27 -20.31 7.62
CA THR A 99 2.30 -20.34 8.68
C THR A 99 2.36 -21.68 9.44
N LYS A 100 1.44 -22.64 9.16
CA LYS A 100 1.55 -24.04 9.60
C LYS A 100 2.32 -24.91 8.59
N ARG A 101 3.52 -24.51 8.16
CA ARG A 101 4.48 -25.54 7.70
C ARG A 101 5.04 -26.19 8.95
N LYS A 102 4.69 -27.45 9.18
CA LYS A 102 5.37 -28.31 10.16
C LYS A 102 6.87 -28.12 9.97
N THR A 103 7.53 -27.57 10.97
CA THR A 103 8.98 -27.68 11.15
C THR A 103 9.32 -29.16 11.31
N LEU A 104 9.55 -29.85 10.20
CA LEU A 104 10.42 -31.03 10.21
C LEU A 104 11.83 -30.48 10.04
N LYS A 105 12.44 -30.14 11.18
CA LYS A 105 13.89 -30.11 11.32
C LYS A 105 14.41 -31.46 10.85
N GLY A 106 15.44 -31.43 10.01
CA GLY A 106 16.14 -32.63 9.63
C GLY A 106 16.78 -33.29 10.84
N GLU A 107 16.58 -34.60 10.96
CA GLU A 107 17.57 -35.52 11.49
C GLU A 107 17.59 -36.71 10.54
N ALA A 108 18.73 -36.86 9.86
CA ALA A 108 19.09 -38.13 9.28
C ALA A 108 19.38 -39.09 10.45
N ALA A 109 18.45 -39.99 10.75
CA ALA A 109 18.71 -41.18 11.53
C ALA A 109 17.71 -42.27 11.15
N SER A 110 18.23 -43.27 10.44
CA SER A 110 17.86 -44.68 10.48
C SER A 110 16.63 -45.06 11.31
N ALA A 111 15.56 -45.51 10.65
CA ALA A 111 14.70 -46.64 11.06
C ALA A 111 13.47 -46.73 10.13
N ILE A 112 13.61 -47.40 8.98
CA ILE A 112 12.46 -48.07 8.38
C ILE A 112 12.48 -49.48 8.95
N MET A 113 11.51 -49.72 9.83
CA MET A 113 11.23 -51.01 10.44
C MET A 113 10.89 -52.02 9.33
N VAL A 114 11.72 -53.05 9.24
CA VAL A 114 11.40 -54.32 8.58
C VAL A 114 10.50 -55.08 9.55
N THR A 115 9.25 -55.32 9.17
CA THR A 115 8.48 -56.43 9.73
C THR A 115 8.51 -57.57 8.71
N ASP A 116 9.18 -58.62 9.17
CA ASP A 116 9.35 -59.95 8.59
C ASP A 116 8.04 -60.74 8.75
N GLU A 117 7.44 -61.16 7.63
CA GLU A 117 6.66 -62.39 7.56
C GLU A 117 6.92 -63.04 6.19
N SER A 118 7.37 -64.29 6.26
CA SER A 118 7.76 -65.16 5.16
C SER A 118 6.52 -65.69 4.44
N ASP A 119 6.59 -65.83 3.10
CA ASP A 119 6.20 -67.06 2.39
C ASP A 119 6.49 -66.95 0.88
N GLU A 120 6.87 -68.09 0.32
CA GLU A 120 7.39 -68.32 -1.03
C GLU A 120 6.35 -68.04 -2.14
N ASP A 121 6.76 -67.41 -3.24
CA ASP A 121 6.56 -67.88 -4.62
C ASP A 121 6.79 -66.77 -5.69
N GLU A 122 7.54 -67.15 -6.72
CA GLU A 122 7.47 -66.72 -8.12
C GLU A 122 6.82 -65.35 -8.47
N LYS A 123 7.65 -64.37 -8.88
CA LYS A 123 7.65 -63.72 -10.22
C LYS A 123 8.48 -62.44 -10.22
N GLU A 124 9.50 -62.46 -11.05
CA GLU A 124 10.35 -61.34 -11.40
C GLU A 124 9.55 -60.22 -12.09
N LYS A 125 8.97 -59.30 -11.30
CA LYS A 125 8.39 -58.04 -11.80
C LYS A 125 9.49 -57.01 -11.94
N LYS A 126 9.93 -56.80 -13.19
CA LYS A 126 10.82 -55.69 -13.61
C LYS A 126 10.34 -54.37 -13.01
N ARG A 127 11.12 -53.81 -12.09
CA ARG A 127 10.96 -52.42 -11.63
C ARG A 127 11.13 -51.48 -12.84
N PRO A 128 10.31 -50.41 -12.99
CA PRO A 128 10.53 -49.43 -14.04
C PRO A 128 11.86 -48.75 -13.75
N LYS A 129 12.79 -48.80 -14.72
CA LYS A 129 14.05 -48.06 -14.65
C LYS A 129 13.70 -46.57 -14.59
N LEU A 130 13.88 -45.93 -13.43
CA LEU A 130 13.94 -44.48 -13.36
C LEU A 130 15.06 -44.05 -14.30
N SER A 131 14.72 -43.26 -15.32
CA SER A 131 15.68 -42.57 -16.17
C SER A 131 16.58 -41.74 -15.26
N HIS A 132 17.84 -42.13 -15.19
CA HIS A 132 18.87 -41.39 -14.48
C HIS A 132 19.14 -40.12 -15.31
N LEU A 133 18.34 -39.07 -15.12
CA LEU A 133 18.65 -37.74 -15.64
C LEU A 133 20.07 -37.42 -15.19
N SER A 134 20.94 -37.10 -16.14
CA SER A 134 22.32 -36.82 -15.82
C SER A 134 22.36 -35.59 -14.92
N LYS A 135 23.39 -35.48 -14.06
CA LYS A 135 23.60 -34.25 -13.28
C LYS A 135 23.64 -33.02 -14.19
N GLN A 136 24.07 -33.21 -15.44
CA GLN A 136 24.10 -32.18 -16.46
C GLN A 136 22.70 -31.72 -16.88
N ASP A 137 21.77 -32.64 -17.11
CA ASP A 137 20.38 -32.31 -17.49
C ASP A 137 19.64 -31.55 -16.38
N LEU A 138 19.93 -31.88 -15.11
CA LEU A 138 19.40 -31.16 -13.96
C LEU A 138 19.99 -29.74 -13.84
N ILE A 139 21.30 -29.61 -14.07
CA ILE A 139 21.99 -28.31 -14.05
C ILE A 139 21.49 -27.42 -15.18
N ASP A 140 21.31 -27.97 -16.38
CA ASP A 140 20.87 -27.21 -17.55
C ASP A 140 19.39 -26.82 -17.41
N GLY A 141 18.54 -27.68 -16.85
CA GLY A 141 17.17 -27.31 -16.47
C GLY A 141 17.12 -26.19 -15.42
N LEU A 142 18.01 -26.20 -14.42
CA LEU A 142 18.13 -25.11 -13.44
C LEU A 142 18.60 -23.79 -14.09
N LYS A 143 19.55 -23.86 -15.02
CA LYS A 143 20.05 -22.66 -15.74
C LYS A 143 18.98 -21.97 -16.58
N GLU A 144 18.02 -22.72 -17.13
CA GLU A 144 16.91 -22.15 -17.87
C GLU A 144 15.79 -21.62 -16.96
N THR A 145 15.57 -22.27 -15.80
CA THR A 145 14.46 -21.92 -14.89
C THR A 145 14.79 -20.73 -13.99
N ILE A 146 16.04 -20.58 -13.54
CA ILE A 146 16.48 -19.50 -12.64
C ILE A 146 16.26 -18.09 -13.25
N PRO A 147 16.63 -17.80 -14.52
CA PRO A 147 16.45 -16.48 -15.12
C PRO A 147 14.97 -16.11 -15.27
N GLY A 148 14.11 -17.08 -15.61
CA GLY A 148 12.66 -16.87 -15.70
C GLY A 148 12.05 -16.50 -14.35
N LEU A 149 12.41 -17.26 -13.30
CA LEU A 149 11.98 -16.98 -11.93
C LEU A 149 12.49 -15.63 -11.41
N MET A 150 13.74 -15.25 -11.74
CA MET A 150 14.29 -13.94 -11.35
C MET A 150 13.56 -12.78 -12.04
N LYS A 151 13.22 -12.92 -13.32
CA LYS A 151 12.49 -11.90 -14.07
C LYS A 151 11.09 -11.64 -13.50
N GLU A 152 10.35 -12.71 -13.19
CA GLU A 152 9.00 -12.60 -12.61
C GLU A 152 9.02 -12.16 -11.13
N ALA A 153 9.98 -12.65 -10.34
CA ALA A 153 10.05 -12.36 -8.91
C ALA A 153 10.72 -11.02 -8.58
N ILE A 154 11.54 -10.47 -9.48
CA ILE A 154 12.35 -9.26 -9.23
C ILE A 154 12.05 -8.16 -10.25
N ASP A 155 12.18 -8.43 -11.54
CA ASP A 155 12.12 -7.36 -12.55
C ASP A 155 10.72 -6.72 -12.67
N GLU A 156 9.65 -7.52 -12.66
CA GLU A 156 8.28 -7.02 -12.77
C GLU A 156 7.80 -6.22 -11.54
N PRO A 157 8.03 -6.66 -10.28
CA PRO A 157 7.83 -5.78 -9.13
C PRO A 157 8.68 -4.51 -9.18
N MET A 158 9.94 -4.60 -9.62
CA MET A 158 10.85 -3.45 -9.65
C MET A 158 10.50 -2.45 -10.75
N SER A 159 9.98 -2.90 -11.91
CA SER A 159 9.51 -2.01 -12.97
C SER A 159 8.29 -1.21 -12.51
N SER A 160 7.31 -1.88 -11.90
CA SER A 160 6.13 -1.22 -11.32
C SER A 160 6.49 -0.21 -10.23
N LEU A 161 7.42 -0.55 -9.33
CA LEU A 161 7.91 0.40 -8.31
C LEU A 161 8.66 1.59 -8.93
N ARG A 162 9.44 1.38 -10.01
CA ARG A 162 10.10 2.47 -10.74
C ARG A 162 9.09 3.40 -11.39
N GLU A 163 8.04 2.88 -12.00
CA GLU A 163 6.97 3.69 -12.60
C GLU A 163 6.23 4.53 -11.53
N GLU A 164 5.89 3.93 -10.38
CA GLU A 164 5.30 4.66 -9.26
C GLU A 164 6.25 5.73 -8.69
N LEU A 165 7.55 5.44 -8.59
CA LEU A 165 8.53 6.41 -8.13
C LEU A 165 8.69 7.56 -9.12
N ASN A 166 8.76 7.26 -10.41
CA ASN A 166 8.89 8.25 -11.47
C ASN A 166 7.66 9.17 -11.51
N SER A 167 6.44 8.63 -11.41
CA SER A 167 5.22 9.43 -11.36
C SER A 167 5.18 10.35 -10.13
N LYS A 168 5.59 9.88 -8.95
CA LYS A 168 5.72 10.72 -7.75
C LYS A 168 6.80 11.79 -7.90
N GLN A 169 7.92 11.45 -8.54
CA GLN A 169 9.01 12.39 -8.81
C GLN A 169 8.55 13.53 -9.72
N LEU A 170 7.79 13.22 -10.77
CA LEU A 170 7.23 14.23 -11.68
C LEU A 170 6.29 15.19 -10.95
N LEU A 171 5.38 14.65 -10.12
CA LEU A 171 4.49 15.48 -9.30
C LEU A 171 5.29 16.42 -8.37
N LEU A 172 6.34 15.92 -7.71
CA LEU A 172 7.19 16.74 -6.85
C LEU A 172 7.88 17.86 -7.63
N GLN A 173 8.36 17.59 -8.85
CA GLN A 173 8.95 18.61 -9.72
C GLN A 173 7.94 19.69 -10.12
N GLU A 174 6.71 19.31 -10.46
CA GLU A 174 5.63 20.26 -10.75
C GLU A 174 5.30 21.14 -9.54
N TYR A 175 5.22 20.54 -8.35
CA TYR A 175 5.00 21.29 -7.10
C TYR A 175 6.16 22.25 -6.80
N GLN A 176 7.40 21.84 -7.00
CA GLN A 176 8.58 22.70 -6.82
C GLN A 176 8.57 23.87 -7.81
N ALA A 177 8.16 23.64 -9.06
CA ALA A 177 8.05 24.69 -10.07
C ALA A 177 7.00 25.76 -9.69
N ILE A 178 5.89 25.37 -9.06
CA ILE A 178 4.88 26.33 -8.56
C ILE A 178 5.43 27.24 -7.46
N LEU A 179 6.34 26.71 -6.63
CA LEU A 179 6.97 27.44 -5.53
C LEU A 179 8.28 28.13 -5.94
N ALA A 180 8.68 28.06 -7.20
CA ALA A 180 9.87 28.72 -7.70
C ALA A 180 9.65 30.23 -7.81
N CYS A 181 10.66 31.00 -7.43
CA CYS A 181 10.64 32.44 -7.58
C CYS A 181 10.79 32.83 -9.06
N VAL A 182 9.93 33.74 -9.54
CA VAL A 182 9.93 34.19 -10.93
C VAL A 182 11.17 35.00 -11.33
N ILE A 183 12.00 35.39 -10.36
CA ILE A 183 13.20 36.20 -10.58
C ILE A 183 14.46 35.35 -10.50
N CYS A 184 14.69 34.65 -9.37
CA CYS A 184 15.90 33.84 -9.22
C CYS A 184 15.74 32.41 -9.73
N CYS A 185 14.54 31.99 -10.12
CA CYS A 185 14.20 30.64 -10.60
C CYS A 185 14.53 29.51 -9.61
N GLN A 186 14.78 29.84 -8.33
CA GLN A 186 15.02 28.89 -7.25
C GLN A 186 13.78 28.71 -6.40
N THR A 187 13.71 27.62 -5.64
CA THR A 187 12.68 27.42 -4.62
C THR A 187 12.60 28.63 -3.69
N THR A 188 11.40 29.16 -3.52
CA THR A 188 11.19 30.39 -2.75
C THR A 188 11.59 30.22 -1.29
N ARG A 189 12.40 31.14 -0.79
CA ARG A 189 12.72 31.25 0.64
C ARG A 189 11.58 31.95 1.38
N PRO A 190 11.17 31.48 2.57
CA PRO A 190 10.18 32.18 3.37
C PRO A 190 10.59 33.64 3.69
N PRO A 191 9.65 34.61 3.72
CA PRO A 191 8.23 34.46 3.40
C PRO A 191 7.95 34.41 1.88
N LEU A 192 6.86 33.73 1.51
CA LEU A 192 6.38 33.64 0.12
C LEU A 192 5.63 34.91 -0.25
N MET A 193 6.03 35.56 -1.34
CA MET A 193 5.35 36.76 -1.84
C MET A 193 4.28 36.38 -2.88
N ILE A 194 3.09 36.95 -2.72
CA ILE A 194 1.96 36.80 -3.65
C ILE A 194 1.60 38.16 -4.21
N SER A 195 1.30 38.24 -5.51
CA SER A 195 0.79 39.45 -6.15
C SER A 195 -0.69 39.68 -5.85
N ASP A 196 -1.09 40.94 -5.77
CA ASP A 196 -2.50 41.33 -5.73
C ASP A 196 -3.18 41.25 -7.11
N CYS A 197 -2.44 41.60 -8.17
CA CYS A 197 -2.97 41.85 -9.50
C CYS A 197 -3.32 40.57 -10.27
N CYS A 198 -2.52 39.51 -10.08
CA CYS A 198 -2.75 38.21 -10.71
C CYS A 198 -2.94 37.08 -9.69
N CYS A 199 -3.09 37.44 -8.41
CA CYS A 199 -3.36 36.51 -7.31
C CYS A 199 -2.43 35.29 -7.31
N SER A 200 -1.14 35.49 -7.63
CA SER A 200 -0.25 34.37 -7.88
C SER A 200 1.07 34.50 -7.14
N ILE A 201 1.68 33.35 -6.87
CA ILE A 201 2.98 33.28 -6.23
C ILE A 201 4.02 33.95 -7.14
N LEU A 202 4.76 34.89 -6.55
CA LEU A 202 5.87 35.59 -7.17
C LEU A 202 7.21 35.03 -6.73
N GLY A 203 7.40 34.82 -5.42
CA GLY A 203 8.57 34.13 -4.89
C GLY A 203 9.24 34.83 -3.72
N CYS A 204 10.58 34.88 -3.71
CA CYS A 204 11.38 35.36 -2.59
C CYS A 204 11.14 36.85 -2.31
N LYS A 205 10.95 37.20 -1.04
CA LYS A 205 10.82 38.60 -0.58
C LYS A 205 11.87 39.53 -1.15
N GLU A 206 13.15 39.22 -0.94
CA GLU A 206 14.27 40.05 -1.39
C GLU A 206 14.26 40.28 -2.90
N CYS A 207 13.93 39.25 -3.68
CA CYS A 207 13.86 39.37 -5.14
C CYS A 207 12.72 40.29 -5.57
N ILE A 208 11.54 40.13 -4.96
CA ILE A 208 10.35 40.92 -5.31
C ILE A 208 10.50 42.38 -4.88
N GLU A 209 11.02 42.63 -3.68
CA GLU A 209 11.32 44.00 -3.23
C GLU A 209 12.35 44.67 -4.15
N THR A 210 13.42 43.96 -4.51
CA THR A 210 14.42 44.48 -5.46
C THR A 210 13.79 44.81 -6.82
N TRP A 211 12.88 43.98 -7.31
CA TRP A 211 12.18 44.24 -8.57
C TRP A 211 11.32 45.49 -8.51
N TYR A 212 10.50 45.64 -7.47
CA TYR A 212 9.60 46.79 -7.32
C TYR A 212 10.33 48.10 -6.98
N ASN A 213 11.56 48.02 -6.45
CA ASN A 213 12.42 49.20 -6.32
C ASN A 213 12.89 49.75 -7.68
N ALA A 214 12.98 48.90 -8.70
CA ALA A 214 13.45 49.26 -10.04
C ALA A 214 12.32 49.36 -11.09
N ASN A 215 11.17 48.74 -10.85
CA ASN A 215 10.09 48.59 -11.81
C ASN A 215 8.73 48.85 -11.16
N SER A 216 7.82 49.48 -11.89
CA SER A 216 6.42 49.73 -11.46
C SER A 216 5.43 48.65 -11.93
N THR A 217 5.92 47.50 -12.42
CA THR A 217 5.08 46.46 -13.01
C THR A 217 5.26 45.12 -12.30
N CYS A 218 4.21 44.29 -12.30
CA CYS A 218 4.30 42.93 -11.77
C CYS A 218 5.31 42.09 -12.56
N PRO A 219 6.26 41.40 -11.91
CA PRO A 219 7.26 40.59 -12.61
C PRO A 219 6.65 39.41 -13.37
N LYS A 220 5.42 39.01 -13.03
CA LYS A 220 4.71 37.88 -13.64
C LYS A 220 3.75 38.28 -14.75
N CYS A 221 2.79 39.18 -14.47
CA CYS A 221 1.76 39.56 -15.45
C CYS A 221 1.96 40.96 -16.06
N ARG A 222 2.99 41.70 -15.63
CA ARG A 222 3.35 43.04 -16.14
C ARG A 222 2.31 44.15 -15.93
N THR A 223 1.24 43.88 -15.19
CA THR A 223 0.27 44.92 -14.77
C THR A 223 0.97 46.01 -13.97
N GLU A 224 0.63 47.27 -14.26
CA GLU A 224 1.13 48.44 -13.55
C GLU A 224 0.59 48.52 -12.12
N HIS A 225 1.43 48.96 -11.21
CA HIS A 225 1.16 48.94 -9.78
C HIS A 225 0.53 50.27 -9.32
N SER A 226 -0.77 50.25 -9.03
CA SER A 226 -1.51 51.44 -8.59
C SER A 226 -1.38 51.66 -7.08
N LEU A 227 -0.31 52.34 -6.65
CA LEU A 227 -0.14 53.08 -5.38
C LEU A 227 -0.32 52.35 -4.01
N LEU A 228 -0.89 51.15 -3.95
CA LEU A 228 -0.95 50.30 -2.75
C LEU A 228 -0.07 49.07 -2.97
N SER A 229 0.59 48.58 -1.92
CA SER A 229 1.49 47.42 -1.94
C SER A 229 0.86 46.22 -2.66
N GLY A 230 1.17 46.06 -3.95
CA GLY A 230 0.61 45.10 -4.89
C GLY A 230 1.25 43.72 -4.79
N TYR A 231 1.74 43.46 -3.59
CA TYR A 231 2.12 42.16 -3.13
C TYR A 231 1.90 42.08 -1.61
N PHE A 232 1.70 40.87 -1.12
CA PHE A 232 1.62 40.59 0.31
C PHE A 232 2.38 39.32 0.65
N GLU A 233 2.80 39.23 1.91
CA GLU A 233 3.48 38.06 2.46
C GLU A 233 2.45 37.00 2.85
N LEU A 234 2.58 35.79 2.30
CA LEU A 234 1.82 34.63 2.76
C LEU A 234 2.51 34.00 3.97
N LYS A 235 1.86 34.10 5.13
CA LYS A 235 2.26 33.44 6.37
C LYS A 235 1.67 32.04 6.47
N GLY A 236 2.33 31.15 7.20
CA GLY A 236 1.87 29.77 7.42
C GLY A 236 2.30 28.77 6.36
N PHE A 237 3.10 29.20 5.37
CA PHE A 237 3.68 28.34 4.33
C PHE A 237 5.16 27.99 4.57
N GLU A 238 5.72 28.40 5.71
CA GLU A 238 7.15 28.30 6.02
C GLU A 238 7.62 26.83 6.05
N ASP A 239 6.81 25.93 6.62
CA ASP A 239 7.12 24.50 6.67
C ASP A 239 7.07 23.84 5.30
N VAL A 240 6.15 24.26 4.43
CA VAL A 240 6.03 23.76 3.06
C VAL A 240 7.27 24.16 2.26
N LEU A 241 7.65 25.43 2.33
CA LEU A 241 8.83 25.96 1.63
C LEU A 241 10.13 25.33 2.15
N ARG A 242 10.25 25.10 3.46
CA ARG A 242 11.40 24.41 4.06
C ARG A 242 11.52 22.96 3.59
N LYS A 243 10.40 22.26 3.40
CA LYS A 243 10.38 20.91 2.86
C LYS A 243 10.67 20.88 1.36
N ALA A 244 10.20 21.88 0.61
CA ALA A 244 10.39 21.98 -0.83
C ALA A 244 11.83 22.39 -1.24
N ALA A 245 12.59 23.00 -0.33
CA ALA A 245 13.98 23.39 -0.54
C ALA A 245 15.01 22.26 -0.29
N LYS A 246 14.56 21.06 0.08
CA LYS A 246 15.39 19.85 0.22
C LYS A 246 15.30 18.99 -1.03
#